data_AF-A0A942J9Q0-F1
#
_entry.id   AF-A0A942J9Q0-F1
#
_cell.length_a   1.000
_cell.length_b   1.000
_cell.length_c   1.000
_cell.angle_alpha   90.00
_cell.angle_beta   90.00
_cell.angle_gamma   90.00
#
_symmetry.space_group_name_H-M   'P 1'
#
loop_
_entity.id
_entity.type
_entity.pdbx_description
1 polymer ?
#
loop_
_entity_poly.entity_id
_entity_poly.type
_entity_poly.pdbx_seq_one_letter_code
_entity_poly.pdbx_strand_id
1 'polypeptide(L)' 'MVEVEVELAPGPDAPVDPVERRRWLLARVADDIAAQGGAATTADLARVLAVSEATVRRDLLALRESGHAVATRGRRAG' A
#
# COMPACT_ATOMS: atom_id res chain seq x y z
N MET A 1 20.91 3.53 6.73
CA MET A 1 19.60 3.64 6.06
C MET A 1 19.64 2.59 4.96
N VAL A 2 18.99 1.46 5.16
CA VAL A 2 19.07 0.33 4.22
C VAL A 2 18.07 0.61 3.11
N GLU A 3 18.53 0.78 1.87
CA GLU A 3 17.67 0.75 0.70
C GLU A 3 17.10 -0.67 0.59
N VAL A 4 15.82 -0.83 0.94
CA VAL A 4 15.10 -2.07 0.70
C VAL A 4 14.61 -2.01 -0.74
N GLU A 5 15.31 -2.67 -1.65
CA GLU A 5 14.77 -3.02 -2.96
C GLU A 5 13.60 -3.97 -2.74
N VAL A 6 12.38 -3.41 -2.68
CA VAL A 6 11.15 -4.22 -2.72
C VAL A 6 10.97 -4.62 -4.17
N GLU A 7 11.33 -5.86 -4.50
CA GLU A 7 11.00 -6.46 -5.78
C GLU A 7 9.46 -6.62 -5.84
N LEU A 8 8.78 -5.61 -6.39
CA LEU A 8 7.31 -5.56 -6.57
C LEU A 8 6.84 -6.48 -7.71
N ALA A 9 7.54 -7.60 -7.94
CA ALA A 9 7.07 -8.60 -8.89
C ALA A 9 5.80 -9.25 -8.32
N PRO A 10 4.67 -9.28 -9.05
CA PRO A 10 3.48 -9.96 -8.58
C PRO A 10 3.80 -11.44 -8.36
N GLY A 11 3.63 -11.91 -7.12
CA GLY A 11 3.72 -13.33 -6.81
C GLY A 11 2.63 -14.13 -7.55
N PRO A 12 2.69 -15.48 -7.53
CA PRO A 12 1.73 -16.34 -8.24
C PRO A 12 0.27 -16.12 -7.79
N ASP A 13 0.06 -15.56 -6.59
CA ASP A 13 -1.27 -15.27 -6.02
C ASP A 13 -1.77 -13.85 -6.31
N ALA A 14 -1.05 -13.06 -7.12
CA ALA A 14 -1.45 -11.70 -7.43
C ALA A 14 -2.74 -11.68 -8.29
N PRO A 15 -3.69 -10.78 -7.99
CA PRO A 15 -4.90 -10.64 -8.80
C PRO A 15 -4.58 -10.27 -10.26
N VAL A 16 -5.40 -10.81 -11.18
CA VAL A 16 -5.29 -10.50 -12.61
C VAL A 16 -5.79 -9.08 -12.90
N ASP A 17 -6.85 -8.64 -12.20
CA ASP A 17 -7.39 -7.29 -12.35
C ASP A 17 -6.37 -6.23 -11.88
N PRO A 18 -6.06 -5.20 -12.69
CA PRO A 18 -5.06 -4.19 -12.33
C PRO A 18 -5.39 -3.38 -11.07
N VAL A 19 -6.67 -3.17 -10.75
CA VAL A 19 -7.10 -2.44 -9.55
C VAL A 19 -6.94 -3.33 -8.33
N GLU A 20 -7.39 -4.59 -8.42
CA GLU A 20 -7.20 -5.57 -7.34
C GLU A 20 -5.72 -5.84 -7.10
N ARG A 21 -4.89 -5.96 -8.15
CA ARG A 21 -3.45 -6.14 -8.03
C ARG A 21 -2.80 -4.98 -7.30
N ARG A 22 -3.19 -3.74 -7.61
CA ARG A 22 -2.68 -2.57 -6.91
C ARG A 22 -3.09 -2.56 -5.44
N ARG A 23 -4.32 -2.96 -5.12
CA ARG A 23 -4.80 -3.08 -3.74
C ARG A 23 -4.05 -4.17 -2.97
N TRP A 24 -3.79 -5.31 -3.61
CA TRP A 24 -2.98 -6.41 -3.06
C TRP A 24 -1.55 -5.93 -2.75
N LEU A 25 -0.90 -5.27 -3.71
CA LEU A 25 0.43 -4.69 -3.51
C LEU A 25 0.44 -3.63 -2.39
N LEU A 26 -0.60 -2.78 -2.33
CA LEU A 26 -0.72 -1.75 -1.30
C LEU A 26 -0.80 -2.34 0.09
N ALA A 27 -1.62 -3.38 0.28
CA ALA A 27 -1.72 -4.08 1.56
C ALA A 27 -0.36 -4.70 1.94
N ARG A 28 0.28 -5.41 1.00
CA ARG A 28 1.57 -6.06 1.22
C ARG A 28 2.67 -5.07 1.62
N VAL A 29 2.82 -3.97 0.88
CA VAL A 29 3.80 -2.92 1.19
C VAL A 29 3.53 -2.28 2.55
N ALA A 30 2.26 -2.04 2.89
CA ALA A 30 1.91 -1.47 4.18
C ALA A 30 2.27 -2.43 5.34
N ASP A 31 2.02 -3.73 5.17
CA ASP A 31 2.38 -4.77 6.14
C ASP A 31 3.90 -4.91 6.28
N ASP A 32 4.65 -4.88 5.17
CA ASP A 32 6.12 -4.94 5.20
C ASP A 32 6.73 -3.74 5.94
N ILE A 33 6.17 -2.53 5.75
CA ILE A 33 6.60 -1.32 6.48
C ILE A 33 6.25 -1.44 7.97
N ALA A 34 5.07 -1.97 8.30
CA ALA A 34 4.65 -2.19 9.68
C ALA A 34 5.52 -3.24 10.39
N ALA A 35 5.86 -4.33 9.71
CA ALA A 35 6.74 -5.39 10.21
C ALA A 35 8.16 -4.87 10.51
N GLN A 36 8.62 -3.85 9.78
CA GLN A 36 9.89 -3.17 10.02
C GLN A 36 9.81 -2.11 11.15
N GLY A 37 8.67 -2.01 11.84
CA GLY A 37 8.44 -1.01 12.90
C GLY A 37 8.15 0.40 12.38
N GLY A 38 7.97 0.55 11.06
CA GLY A 38 7.55 1.79 10.42
C GLY A 38 6.03 1.95 10.44
N ALA A 39 5.55 3.10 9.99
CA ALA A 39 4.13 3.28 9.72
C ALA A 39 3.99 4.03 8.40
N ALA A 40 3.45 3.36 7.39
CA ALA A 40 3.38 3.88 6.03
C ALA A 40 2.50 5.13 5.95
N THR A 41 2.99 6.19 5.32
CA THR A 41 2.14 7.35 4.97
C THR A 41 1.54 7.17 3.58
N THR A 42 0.47 7.91 3.27
CA THR A 42 -0.12 7.90 1.91
C THR A 42 0.88 8.33 0.84
N ALA A 43 1.79 9.25 1.17
CA ALA A 43 2.81 9.74 0.27
C ALA A 43 3.90 8.68 -0.01
N ASP A 44 4.31 7.91 1.01
CA ASP A 44 5.27 6.82 0.84
C ASP A 44 4.68 5.73 -0.05
N LEU A 45 3.44 5.32 0.22
CA LEU A 45 2.73 4.33 -0.58
C LEU A 45 2.53 4.79 -2.04
N ALA A 46 2.19 6.07 -2.24
CA ALA A 46 2.06 6.66 -3.57
C ALA A 46 3.39 6.61 -4.35
N ARG A 47 4.51 6.91 -3.69
CA ARG A 47 5.84 6.85 -4.29
C ARG A 47 6.25 5.42 -4.64
N VAL A 48 6.07 4.46 -3.72
CA VAL A 48 6.43 3.05 -3.93
C VAL A 48 5.58 2.42 -5.05
N LEU A 49 4.29 2.73 -5.10
CA LEU A 49 3.36 2.16 -6.08
C LEU A 49 3.25 2.96 -7.38
N ALA A 50 4.00 4.06 -7.52
CA ALA A 50 3.96 4.98 -8.66
C ALA A 50 2.54 5.46 -9.04
N VAL A 51 1.71 5.78 -8.03
CA VAL A 51 0.35 6.30 -8.21
C VAL A 51 0.12 7.59 -7.42
N SER A 52 -0.99 8.28 -7.67
CA SER A 52 -1.34 9.47 -6.90
C SER A 52 -1.78 9.14 -5.46
N GLU A 53 -1.58 10.07 -4.51
CA GLU A 53 -2.13 9.93 -3.16
C GLU A 53 -3.66 9.78 -3.15
N ALA A 54 -4.36 10.40 -4.11
CA ALA A 54 -5.81 10.25 -4.24
C ALA A 54 -6.19 8.80 -4.61
N THR A 55 -5.43 8.16 -5.49
CA THR A 55 -5.57 6.73 -5.82
C THR A 55 -5.34 5.87 -4.59
N VAL A 56 -4.25 6.12 -3.84
CA VAL A 56 -3.94 5.40 -2.59
C VAL A 56 -5.09 5.53 -1.58
N ARG A 57 -5.63 6.73 -1.37
CA ARG A 57 -6.75 6.95 -0.44
C ARG A 57 -8.01 6.20 -0.86
N ARG A 58 -8.33 6.19 -2.17
CA ARG A 58 -9.47 5.44 -2.72
C ARG A 58 -9.29 3.93 -2.53
N ASP A 59 -8.08 3.41 -2.77
CA ASP A 59 -7.79 1.99 -2.60
C ASP A 59 -7.75 1.57 -1.13
N LEU A 60 -7.24 2.42 -0.23
CA LEU A 60 -7.33 2.23 1.22
C LEU A 60 -8.78 2.20 1.71
N LEU A 61 -9.66 3.04 1.17
CA LEU A 61 -11.08 3.00 1.49
C LEU A 61 -11.70 1.68 1.03
N ALA A 62 -11.45 1.27 -0.21
CA ALA A 62 -11.96 0.00 -0.74
C ALA A 62 -11.46 -1.22 0.04
N LEU A 63 -10.20 -1.20 0.51
CA LEU A 63 -9.65 -2.25 1.37
C LEU A 63 -10.34 -2.28 2.74
N ARG A 64 -10.62 -1.11 3.34
CA ARG A 64 -11.36 -1.04 4.61
C ARG A 64 -12.79 -1.54 4.46
N GLU A 65 -13.46 -1.20 3.37
CA GLU A 65 -14.81 -1.67 3.05
C GLU A 65 -14.85 -3.18 2.81
N SER A 66 -13.77 -3.77 2.29
CA SER A 66 -13.65 -5.23 2.14
C SER A 66 -13.16 -5.96 3.40
N GLY A 67 -13.04 -5.26 4.53
CA GLY A 67 -12.63 -5.84 5.81
C GLY A 67 -11.10 -5.95 6.01
N HIS A 68 -10.29 -5.42 5.08
CA HIS A 68 -8.84 -5.39 5.21
C HIS A 68 -8.40 -4.12 5.96
N ALA A 69 -8.01 -4.28 7.22
CA ALA A 69 -7.56 -3.19 8.07
C ALA A 69 -6.10 -2.80 7.75
N VAL A 70 -5.91 -1.90 6.78
CA VAL A 70 -4.57 -1.36 6.47
C VAL A 70 -4.24 -0.18 7.39
N ALA A 71 -3.27 -0.39 8.28
CA ALA A 71 -2.78 0.63 9.20
C ALA A 71 -1.82 1.59 8.48
N THR A 72 -2.29 2.79 8.17
CA THR A 72 -1.43 3.89 7.69
C THR A 72 -1.30 4.96 8.76
N ARG A 73 -0.11 5.55 8.89
CA ARG A 73 0.09 6.78 9.69
C ARG A 73 -0.51 7.91 8.88
N GLY A 74 -1.84 8.04 8.93
CA GLY A 74 -2.56 9.06 8.19
C GLY A 74 -1.95 10.42 8.54
N ARG A 75 -1.29 11.06 7.57
CA ARG A 75 -1.07 12.50 7.64
C ARG A 75 -2.46 13.08 7.42
N ARG A 76 -3.16 13.44 8.50
CA ARG A 76 -4.35 14.28 8.40
C ARG A 76 -3.90 15.51 7.62
N ALA A 77 -4.31 15.60 6.36
CA ALA A 77 -4.28 16.85 5.64
C ALA A 77 -5.24 17.76 6.43
N GLY A 78 -4.68 18.81 7.02
CA GLY A 78 -5.46 19.92 7.57
C GLY A 78 -6.20 20.63 6.46
#